data_AF-A0A9N9MPK7-F1
#
_entry.id   AF-A0A9N9MPK7-F1
#
_cell.length_a   1.000
_cell.length_b   1.000
_cell.length_c   1.000
_cell.angle_alpha   90.00
_cell.angle_beta   90.00
_cell.angle_gamma   90.00
#
_symmetry.space_group_name_H-M   'P 1'
#
loop_
_entity.id
_entity.type
_entity.pdbx_description
1 polymer ?
#
loop_
_entity_poly.entity_id
_entity_poly.type
_entity_poly.pdbx_seq_one_letter_code
_entity_poly.pdbx_strand_id
1 'polypeptide(L)'
;MACFKGFFKKSKSGGGSSKKSRPGKITSNPFLNFLRKFRQEHLGWPQKKVAMEGAKLWCSMTLQQRREYYDQACKIRRKRKCNPGKLTNNPFLNYLRVFRRKHCKWNQARIAIQGAKCWCRLNEKQRRKFYKQARRRSTNNSRNRCH
;
A
#
# COMPACT_ATOMS: atom_id res chain seq x y z
N MET A 1 10.67 -15.23 52.47
CA MET A 1 9.50 -15.68 51.68
C MET A 1 8.54 -14.51 51.53
N ALA A 2 8.44 -13.90 50.34
CA ALA A 2 7.53 -12.76 50.11
C ALA A 2 6.49 -13.13 49.04
N CYS A 3 5.23 -13.06 49.45
CA CYS A 3 4.05 -13.45 48.68
C CYS A 3 3.55 -12.23 47.86
N PHE A 4 3.73 -12.23 46.55
CA PHE A 4 3.15 -11.20 45.68
C PHE A 4 1.66 -11.48 45.41
N LYS A 5 0.78 -10.81 46.17
CA LYS A 5 -0.67 -10.80 45.90
C LYS A 5 -0.96 -9.95 44.66
N GLY A 6 -1.55 -10.58 43.66
CA GLY A 6 -1.90 -9.98 42.38
C GLY A 6 -3.08 -9.00 42.44
N PHE A 7 -3.00 -7.95 41.63
CA PHE A 7 -4.11 -7.05 41.32
C PHE A 7 -4.66 -7.37 39.93
N PHE A 8 -5.64 -8.28 39.85
CA PHE A 8 -6.45 -8.46 38.64
C PHE A 8 -7.56 -7.41 38.63
N LYS A 9 -7.34 -6.30 37.91
CA LYS A 9 -8.39 -5.29 37.67
C LYS A 9 -9.43 -5.87 36.68
N LYS A 10 -10.64 -6.11 37.18
CA LYS A 10 -11.84 -6.43 36.40
C LYS A 10 -12.18 -5.26 35.48
N SER A 11 -11.99 -5.42 34.17
CA SER A 11 -12.36 -4.42 33.16
C SER A 11 -13.88 -4.43 32.91
N LYS A 12 -14.52 -3.26 33.09
CA LYS A 12 -15.94 -3.03 32.81
C LYS A 12 -16.23 -3.26 31.33
N SER A 13 -17.13 -4.20 31.03
CA SER A 13 -17.69 -4.44 29.71
C SER A 13 -18.70 -3.33 29.36
N GLY A 14 -18.22 -2.25 28.75
CA GLY A 14 -19.07 -1.25 28.11
C GLY A 14 -19.77 -1.87 26.89
N GLY A 15 -21.11 -1.97 26.96
CA GLY A 15 -21.98 -2.39 25.87
C GLY A 15 -21.97 -1.38 24.72
N GLY A 16 -20.92 -1.44 23.89
CA GLY A 16 -20.86 -0.71 22.63
C GLY A 16 -21.57 -1.51 21.55
N SER A 17 -22.67 -0.95 21.03
CA SER A 17 -23.40 -1.47 19.87
C SER A 17 -22.43 -1.92 18.76
N SER A 18 -22.64 -3.14 18.27
CA SER A 18 -21.77 -3.85 17.33
C SER A 18 -21.77 -3.19 15.95
N LYS A 19 -21.07 -2.06 15.81
CA LYS A 19 -20.80 -1.46 14.51
C LYS A 19 -20.07 -2.50 13.67
N LYS A 20 -20.72 -2.99 12.61
CA LYS A 20 -20.14 -3.93 11.63
C LYS A 20 -18.77 -3.38 11.21
N SER A 21 -17.69 -4.07 11.60
CA SER A 21 -16.33 -3.64 11.28
C SER A 21 -16.19 -3.59 9.77
N ARG A 22 -15.90 -2.41 9.22
CA ARG A 22 -15.63 -2.27 7.78
C ARG A 22 -14.48 -3.22 7.40
N PRO A 23 -14.56 -3.92 6.26
CA PRO A 23 -13.46 -4.74 5.79
C PRO A 23 -12.20 -3.90 5.63
N GLY A 24 -11.10 -4.33 6.27
CA GLY A 24 -9.80 -3.71 6.10
C GLY A 24 -9.31 -3.74 4.64
N LYS A 25 -8.26 -2.99 4.35
CA LYS A 25 -7.65 -2.97 3.01
C LYS A 25 -7.05 -4.34 2.65
N ILE A 26 -7.19 -4.77 1.39
CA ILE A 26 -6.48 -5.96 0.86
C ILE A 26 -4.97 -5.69 0.90
N THR A 27 -4.22 -6.62 1.46
CA THR A 27 -2.76 -6.56 1.60
C THR A 27 -2.07 -7.46 0.58
N SER A 28 -0.74 -7.34 0.50
CA SER A 28 0.09 -8.27 -0.28
C SER A 28 0.39 -9.58 0.44
N ASN A 29 -0.09 -9.77 1.68
CA ASN A 29 0.08 -10.99 2.44
C ASN A 29 -1.23 -11.82 2.34
N PRO A 30 -1.19 -13.02 1.74
CA PRO A 30 -2.38 -13.83 1.54
C PRO A 30 -3.03 -14.25 2.87
N PHE A 31 -2.25 -14.56 3.91
CA PHE A 31 -2.77 -14.95 5.23
C PHE A 31 -3.56 -13.80 5.89
N LEU A 32 -3.06 -12.57 5.79
CA LEU A 32 -3.80 -11.40 6.32
C LEU A 32 -5.09 -11.13 5.55
N ASN A 33 -5.12 -11.43 4.24
CA ASN A 33 -6.34 -11.33 3.44
C ASN A 33 -7.38 -12.37 3.86
N PHE A 34 -6.92 -13.57 4.24
CA PHE A 34 -7.75 -14.60 4.85
C PHE A 34 -8.27 -14.18 6.23
N LEU A 35 -7.40 -13.76 7.16
CA LEU A 35 -7.83 -13.32 8.49
C LEU A 35 -8.85 -12.18 8.41
N ARG A 36 -8.73 -11.33 7.38
CA ARG A 36 -9.73 -10.29 7.12
C ARG A 36 -11.10 -10.88 6.81
N LYS A 37 -11.22 -11.86 5.90
CA LYS A 37 -12.51 -12.53 5.61
C LYS A 37 -13.00 -13.34 6.82
N PHE A 38 -12.11 -14.11 7.44
CA PHE A 38 -12.41 -14.93 8.62
C PHE A 38 -13.00 -14.09 9.77
N ARG A 39 -12.48 -12.89 10.00
CA ARG A 39 -13.03 -11.94 10.99
C ARG A 39 -14.45 -11.46 10.64
N GLN A 40 -14.80 -11.36 9.36
CA GLN A 40 -16.15 -10.95 8.94
C GLN A 40 -17.19 -12.04 9.19
N GLU A 41 -16.79 -13.31 9.15
CA GLU A 41 -17.64 -14.45 9.49
C GLU A 41 -17.79 -14.59 11.01
N HIS A 42 -16.79 -14.17 11.78
CA HIS A 42 -16.73 -14.29 13.24
C HIS A 42 -16.85 -12.92 13.94
N LEU A 43 -17.91 -12.18 13.62
CA LEU A 43 -18.17 -10.89 14.26
C LEU A 43 -18.37 -11.05 15.77
N GLY A 44 -17.77 -10.15 16.55
CA GLY A 44 -17.83 -10.17 18.02
C GLY A 44 -16.78 -11.04 18.71
N TRP A 45 -16.04 -11.88 17.98
CA TRP A 45 -14.93 -12.61 18.58
C TRP A 45 -13.80 -11.66 19.01
N PRO A 46 -13.17 -11.87 20.19
CA PRO A 46 -11.97 -11.15 20.57
C PRO A 46 -10.88 -11.33 19.51
N GLN A 47 -10.14 -10.27 19.19
CA GLN A 47 -9.11 -10.30 18.14
C GLN A 47 -8.08 -11.41 18.37
N LYS A 48 -7.70 -11.69 19.63
CA LYS A 48 -6.82 -12.81 19.98
C LYS A 48 -7.39 -14.16 19.55
N LYS A 49 -8.69 -14.40 19.77
CA LYS A 49 -9.37 -15.64 19.38
C LYS A 49 -9.43 -15.79 17.86
N VAL A 50 -9.80 -14.72 17.14
CA VAL A 50 -9.80 -14.68 15.66
C VAL A 50 -8.42 -15.02 15.09
N ALA A 51 -7.35 -14.47 15.68
CA ALA A 51 -5.99 -14.73 15.22
C ALA A 51 -5.57 -16.20 15.44
N MET A 52 -5.85 -16.75 16.63
CA MET A 52 -5.49 -18.14 16.96
C MET A 52 -6.27 -19.15 16.11
N GLU A 53 -7.60 -19.07 16.08
CA GLU A 53 -8.44 -20.01 15.34
C GLU A 53 -8.27 -19.83 13.82
N GLY A 54 -8.13 -18.59 13.35
CA GLY A 54 -7.82 -18.32 11.95
C GLY A 54 -6.46 -18.90 11.56
N ALA A 55 -5.43 -18.82 12.40
CA ALA A 55 -4.13 -19.43 12.11
C ALA A 55 -4.23 -20.96 12.01
N LYS A 56 -4.95 -21.61 12.93
CA LYS A 56 -5.19 -23.07 12.87
C LYS A 56 -5.91 -23.46 11.58
N LEU A 57 -7.00 -22.79 11.25
CA LEU A 57 -7.75 -23.05 10.02
C LEU A 57 -6.90 -22.80 8.78
N TRP A 58 -6.14 -21.70 8.74
CA TRP A 58 -5.23 -21.42 7.64
C TRP A 58 -4.25 -22.57 7.44
N CYS A 59 -3.64 -23.07 8.51
CA CYS A 59 -2.69 -24.19 8.48
C CYS A 59 -3.33 -25.49 7.96
N SER A 60 -4.60 -25.76 8.27
CA SER A 60 -5.32 -26.94 7.78
C SER A 60 -5.90 -26.78 6.35
N MET A 61 -5.98 -25.56 5.82
CA MET A 61 -6.46 -25.35 4.45
C MET A 61 -5.51 -25.91 3.38
N THR A 62 -6.10 -26.48 2.34
CA THR A 62 -5.37 -26.91 1.14
C THR A 62 -4.86 -25.73 0.31
N LEU A 63 -3.89 -26.00 -0.57
CA LEU A 63 -3.37 -24.97 -1.49
C LEU A 63 -4.47 -24.41 -2.40
N GLN A 64 -5.43 -25.24 -2.83
CA GLN A 64 -6.55 -24.82 -3.66
C GLN A 64 -7.46 -23.83 -2.94
N GLN A 65 -7.76 -24.07 -1.66
CA GLN A 65 -8.52 -23.13 -0.82
C GLN A 65 -7.74 -21.82 -0.59
N ARG A 66 -6.40 -21.90 -0.43
CA ARG A 66 -5.57 -20.71 -0.26
C ARG A 66 -5.37 -19.92 -1.57
N ARG A 67 -5.60 -20.53 -2.73
CA ARG A 67 -5.33 -19.94 -4.07
C ARG A 67 -5.98 -18.57 -4.25
N GLU A 68 -7.22 -18.40 -3.82
CA GLU A 68 -7.93 -17.12 -3.92
C GLU A 68 -7.16 -15.98 -3.22
N TYR A 69 -6.64 -16.24 -2.02
CA TYR A 69 -5.90 -15.25 -1.24
C TYR A 69 -4.52 -14.94 -1.83
N TYR A 70 -3.87 -15.94 -2.43
CA TYR A 70 -2.65 -15.75 -3.21
C TYR A 70 -2.91 -14.89 -4.43
N ASP A 71 -3.99 -15.13 -5.17
CA ASP A 71 -4.35 -14.33 -6.35
C ASP A 71 -4.63 -12.87 -5.98
N GLN A 72 -5.35 -12.64 -4.87
CA GLN A 72 -5.55 -11.30 -4.31
C GLN A 72 -4.22 -10.63 -3.98
N ALA A 73 -3.33 -11.31 -3.25
CA ALA A 73 -2.02 -10.81 -2.87
C ALA A 73 -1.15 -10.48 -4.11
N CYS A 74 -1.16 -11.36 -5.11
CA CYS A 74 -0.48 -11.19 -6.39
C CYS A 74 -1.01 -9.97 -7.15
N LYS A 75 -2.32 -9.76 -7.21
CA LYS A 75 -2.94 -8.57 -7.81
C LYS A 75 -2.45 -7.29 -7.12
N ILE A 76 -2.38 -7.28 -5.79
CA ILE A 76 -1.85 -6.12 -5.04
C ILE A 76 -0.37 -5.88 -5.33
N ARG A 77 0.47 -6.93 -5.37
CA ARG A 77 1.90 -6.81 -5.73
C ARG A 77 2.07 -6.26 -7.14
N ARG A 78 1.26 -6.72 -8.10
CA ARG A 78 1.24 -6.19 -9.48
C ARG A 78 0.78 -4.74 -9.54
N LYS A 79 -0.17 -4.30 -8.70
CA LYS A 79 -0.57 -2.88 -8.62
C LYS A 79 0.51 -1.98 -8.01
N ARG A 80 1.41 -2.51 -7.18
CA ARG A 80 2.59 -1.77 -6.69
C ARG A 80 3.70 -1.58 -7.73
N LYS A 81 3.50 -2.01 -8.99
CA LYS A 81 4.39 -1.69 -10.12
C LYS A 81 4.73 -0.20 -10.08
N CYS A 82 6.02 0.09 -10.24
CA CYS A 82 6.68 1.39 -10.18
C CYS A 82 5.72 2.56 -10.46
N ASN A 83 5.09 3.09 -9.40
CA ASN A 83 4.29 4.28 -9.49
C ASN A 83 5.25 5.45 -9.30
N PRO A 84 5.61 6.18 -10.36
CA PRO A 84 6.57 7.27 -10.23
C PRO A 84 5.94 8.53 -9.59
N GLY A 85 4.69 8.46 -9.13
CA GLY A 85 3.97 9.56 -8.51
C GLY A 85 3.29 10.49 -9.52
N LYS A 86 2.66 11.55 -9.00
CA LYS A 86 1.93 12.56 -9.77
C LYS A 86 2.89 13.45 -10.56
N LEU A 87 2.51 13.91 -11.76
CA LEU A 87 3.29 14.90 -12.52
C LEU A 87 3.48 16.21 -11.72
N THR A 88 4.64 16.84 -11.89
CA THR A 88 5.02 18.10 -11.23
C THR A 88 5.24 19.22 -12.24
N ASN A 89 5.39 20.45 -11.75
CA ASN A 89 5.80 21.59 -12.58
C ASN A 89 7.30 21.58 -12.89
N ASN A 90 8.09 20.72 -12.24
CA ASN A 90 9.49 20.53 -12.58
C ASN A 90 9.64 19.50 -13.73
N PRO A 91 10.19 19.89 -14.90
CA PRO A 91 10.34 19.02 -16.07
C PRO A 91 11.37 17.91 -15.86
N PHE A 92 12.46 18.18 -15.12
CA PHE A 92 13.44 17.16 -14.77
C PHE A 92 12.83 16.06 -13.90
N LEU A 93 12.03 16.43 -12.88
CA LEU A 93 11.32 15.44 -12.08
C LEU A 93 10.34 14.62 -12.93
N ASN A 94 9.63 15.24 -13.89
CA ASN A 94 8.78 14.50 -14.84
C ASN A 94 9.57 13.52 -15.71
N TYR A 95 10.79 13.88 -16.11
CA TYR A 95 11.69 12.95 -16.77
C TYR A 95 12.11 11.79 -15.86
N LEU A 96 12.54 12.07 -14.62
CA LEU A 96 12.90 11.02 -13.67
C LEU A 96 11.75 10.03 -13.43
N ARG A 97 10.48 10.48 -13.55
CA ARG A 97 9.33 9.58 -13.51
C ARG A 97 9.31 8.58 -14.66
N VAL A 98 9.51 9.04 -15.88
CA VAL A 98 9.57 8.16 -17.06
C VAL A 98 10.80 7.26 -16.99
N PHE A 99 11.94 7.80 -16.56
CA PHE A 99 13.16 7.05 -16.36
C PHE A 99 12.98 5.91 -15.34
N ARG A 100 12.38 6.20 -14.18
CA ARG A 100 12.08 5.21 -13.14
C ARG A 100 11.14 4.10 -13.62
N ARG A 101 10.21 4.37 -14.55
CA ARG A 101 9.35 3.32 -15.12
C ARG A 101 10.17 2.32 -15.94
N LYS A 102 11.16 2.78 -16.71
CA LYS A 102 12.08 1.92 -17.47
C LYS A 102 13.03 1.14 -16.56
N HIS A 103 13.39 1.73 -15.42
CA HIS A 103 14.36 1.17 -14.47
C HIS A 103 13.70 0.80 -13.12
N CYS A 104 12.52 0.18 -13.14
CA CYS A 104 11.68 -0.01 -11.96
C CYS A 104 12.29 -0.83 -10.81
N LYS A 105 13.33 -1.62 -11.10
CA LYS A 105 14.06 -2.46 -10.14
C LYS A 105 15.23 -1.74 -9.46
N TRP A 106 15.61 -0.55 -9.94
CA TRP A 106 16.71 0.21 -9.34
C TRP A 106 16.26 0.92 -8.07
N ASN A 107 17.17 1.01 -7.10
CA ASN A 107 16.94 1.81 -5.90
C ASN A 107 16.87 3.32 -6.24
N GLN A 108 16.35 4.12 -5.31
CA GLN A 108 16.07 5.54 -5.56
C GLN A 108 17.34 6.35 -5.85
N ALA A 109 18.43 6.09 -5.11
CA ALA A 109 19.71 6.79 -5.31
C ALA A 109 20.28 6.54 -6.72
N ARG A 110 20.29 5.29 -7.17
CA ARG A 110 20.76 4.92 -8.52
C ARG A 110 19.90 5.56 -9.61
N ILE A 111 18.58 5.63 -9.42
CA ILE A 111 17.68 6.33 -10.33
C ILE A 111 18.00 7.81 -10.41
N ALA A 112 18.25 8.47 -9.27
CA ALA A 112 18.57 9.89 -9.24
C ALA A 112 19.89 10.19 -9.95
N ILE A 113 20.96 9.45 -9.62
CA ILE A 113 22.29 9.64 -10.18
C ILE A 113 22.29 9.38 -11.70
N GLN A 114 21.81 8.21 -12.12
CA GLN A 114 21.83 7.84 -13.55
C GLN A 114 20.82 8.63 -14.36
N GLY A 115 19.65 8.93 -13.77
CA GLY A 115 18.66 9.80 -14.40
C GLY A 115 19.20 11.22 -14.60
N ALA A 116 19.92 11.80 -13.64
CA ALA A 116 20.58 13.09 -13.81
C ALA A 116 21.59 13.06 -14.96
N LYS A 117 22.47 12.04 -15.00
CA LYS A 117 23.44 11.85 -16.10
C LYS A 117 22.74 11.78 -17.46
N CYS A 118 21.69 10.96 -17.57
CA CYS A 118 20.95 10.85 -18.82
C CYS A 118 20.20 12.14 -19.19
N TRP A 119 19.66 12.88 -18.21
CA TRP A 119 19.02 14.18 -18.46
C TRP A 119 19.99 15.21 -19.05
N CYS A 120 21.21 15.28 -18.51
CA CYS A 120 22.25 16.17 -19.03
C CYS A 120 22.60 15.86 -20.49
N ARG A 121 22.49 14.59 -20.91
CA ARG A 121 22.74 14.14 -22.29
C ARG A 121 21.54 14.30 -23.24
N LEU A 122 20.35 14.66 -22.75
CA LEU A 122 19.20 14.88 -23.63
C LEU A 122 19.36 16.16 -24.44
N ASN A 123 18.99 16.09 -25.71
CA ASN A 123 18.88 17.28 -26.55
C ASN A 123 17.61 18.08 -26.26
N GLU A 124 17.56 19.31 -26.75
CA GLU A 124 16.45 20.24 -26.49
C GLU A 124 15.10 19.70 -26.98
N LYS A 125 15.10 19.02 -28.14
CA LYS A 125 13.88 18.40 -28.70
C LYS A 125 13.31 17.33 -27.75
N GLN A 126 14.16 16.52 -27.13
CA GLN A 126 13.75 15.51 -26.14
C GLN A 126 13.28 16.15 -24.83
N ARG A 127 13.97 17.18 -24.33
CA ARG A 127 13.58 17.90 -23.10
C ARG A 127 12.26 18.65 -23.27
N ARG A 128 11.97 19.18 -24.46
CA ARG A 128 10.75 19.93 -24.80
C ARG A 128 9.47 19.20 -24.41
N LYS A 129 9.42 17.87 -24.54
CA LYS A 129 8.26 17.06 -24.10
C LYS A 129 7.96 17.24 -22.61
N PHE A 130 9.00 17.24 -21.77
CA PHE A 130 8.87 17.36 -20.32
C PHE A 130 8.56 18.80 -19.88
N TYR A 131 9.12 19.79 -20.58
CA TYR A 131 8.73 21.20 -20.41
C TYR A 131 7.26 21.45 -20.73
N LYS A 132 6.74 20.89 -21.83
CA LYS A 132 5.31 20.98 -22.18
C LYS A 132 4.43 20.35 -21.09
N GLN A 133 4.83 19.20 -20.53
CA GLN A 133 4.10 18.55 -19.43
C GLN A 133 4.07 19.40 -18.16
N ALA A 134 5.21 20.00 -17.80
CA ALA A 134 5.33 20.91 -16.67
C ALA A 134 4.42 22.15 -16.83
N ARG A 135 4.45 22.79 -18.01
CA ARG A 135 3.62 23.97 -18.30
C ARG A 135 2.12 23.68 -18.22
N ARG A 136 1.66 22.57 -18.81
CA ARG A 136 0.24 22.15 -18.77
C ARG A 136 -0.29 21.94 -17.35
N ARG A 137 0.58 21.57 -16.40
CA ARG A 137 0.21 21.40 -14.99
C ARG A 137 0.01 22.76 -14.31
N SER A 138 0.89 23.73 -14.57
CA SER A 138 0.72 25.09 -14.04
C SER A 138 -0.61 25.72 -14.47
N THR A 139 -0.99 25.54 -15.73
CA THR A 139 -2.25 26.11 -16.29
C THR A 139 -3.51 25.45 -15.73
N ASN A 140 -3.45 24.17 -15.34
CA ASN A 140 -4.61 23.49 -14.74
C ASN A 140 -4.75 23.81 -13.25
N ASN A 141 -3.63 24.13 -12.57
CA ASN A 141 -3.66 24.48 -11.15
C ASN A 141 -4.19 25.89 -10.90
N SER A 142 -4.05 26.80 -11.87
CA SER A 142 -4.65 28.15 -11.79
C SER A 142 -6.18 28.10 -11.94
N ARG A 143 -6.70 27.24 -12.82
CA ARG A 143 -8.15 27.09 -13.02
C ARG A 143 -8.89 26.49 -11.82
N ASN A 144 -8.24 25.61 -11.05
CA ASN A 144 -8.85 24.94 -9.91
C ASN A 144 -8.79 25.74 -8.58
N ARG A 145 -8.26 26.97 -8.58
CA ARG A 145 -8.21 27.83 -7.37
C ARG A 145 -9.38 28.82 -7.28
N CYS A 146 -10.33 28.79 -8.22
CA CYS A 146 -11.47 29.71 -8.26
C CYS A 146 -12.81 29.05 -7.85
N HIS A 147 -12.77 27.95 -7.09
CA HIS A 147 -13.95 27.27 -6.55
C HIS A 147 -13.79 26.99 -5.06
#